data_AF-A0A1H1N7J1-F1
#
_entry.id   AF-A0A1H1N7J1-F1
#
_cell.length_a   1.000
_cell.length_b   1.000
_cell.length_c   1.000
_cell.angle_alpha   90.00
_cell.angle_beta   90.00
_cell.angle_gamma   90.00
#
_symmetry.space_group_name_H-M   'P 1'
#
loop_
_entity.id
_entity.type
_entity.pdbx_description
1 polymer ?
#
loop_
_entity_poly.entity_id
_entity_poly.type
_entity_poly.pdbx_seq_one_letter_code
_entity_poly.pdbx_strand_id
1 'polypeptide(L)' 'MIMELLQEILVLITFLISTGYLITKFVWKPAFLSGKKKDTVCGVSGCGCDD' A
#
# COMPACT_ATOMS: atom_id res chain seq x y z
N MET A 1 -30.76 16.34 -12.48
CA MET A 1 -30.89 15.39 -11.35
C MET A 1 -29.96 14.19 -11.51
N ILE A 2 -30.09 13.32 -12.52
CA ILE A 2 -29.21 12.15 -12.65
C ILE A 2 -27.74 12.52 -12.90
N MET A 3 -27.47 13.55 -13.72
CA MET A 3 -26.09 13.99 -14.01
C MET A 3 -25.35 14.52 -12.78
N GLU A 4 -26.04 15.34 -11.97
CA GLU A 4 -25.53 15.90 -10.71
C GLU A 4 -25.21 14.78 -9.71
N LEU A 5 -26.14 13.84 -9.53
CA LEU A 5 -26.01 12.74 -8.57
C LEU A 5 -24.86 11.78 -8.95
N LEU A 6 -24.65 11.57 -10.24
CA LEU A 6 -23.54 10.77 -10.76
C LEU A 6 -22.18 11.44 -10.50
N GLN A 7 -22.08 12.75 -10.74
CA GLN A 7 -20.85 13.51 -10.50
C GLN A 7 -20.49 13.56 -9.02
N GLU A 8 -21.47 13.78 -8.15
CA GLU A 8 -21.28 13.82 -6.70
C GLU A 8 -20.75 12.48 -6.16
N ILE A 9 -21.33 11.36 -6.60
CA ILE A 9 -20.85 10.01 -6.27
C ILE A 9 -19.41 9.80 -6.74
N LEU A 10 -19.06 10.25 -7.95
CA LEU A 10 -17.71 10.13 -8.49
C LEU A 10 -16.69 10.91 -7.66
N VAL A 11 -17.04 12.13 -7.25
CA VAL A 11 -16.20 12.96 -6.38
C VAL A 11 -16.00 12.31 -5.02
N LEU A 12 -17.07 11.79 -4.41
CA LEU A 12 -17.00 11.11 -3.11
C LEU A 12 -16.14 9.84 -3.17
N ILE A 13 -16.29 9.02 -4.20
CA ILE A 13 -15.48 7.81 -4.39
C ILE A 13 -14.00 8.19 -4.55
N THR A 14 -13.70 9.19 -5.37
CA THR A 14 -12.32 9.65 -5.61
C THR A 14 -11.69 10.19 -4.31
N PHE A 15 -12.45 10.94 -3.53
CA PHE A 15 -12.04 11.43 -2.22
C PHE A 15 -11.77 10.28 -1.23
N LEU A 16 -12.64 9.28 -1.17
CA LEU A 16 -12.46 8.13 -0.29
C LEU A 16 -11.26 7.26 -0.70
N ILE A 17 -11.04 7.06 -2.01
CA ILE A 17 -9.88 6.29 -2.50
C ILE A 17 -8.58 7.03 -2.18
N SER A 18 -8.51 8.34 -2.44
CA SER A 18 -7.30 9.14 -2.18
C SER A 18 -7.01 9.23 -0.67
N THR A 19 -8.02 9.48 0.15
CA THR A 19 -7.91 9.48 1.62
C THR A 19 -7.51 8.10 2.13
N GLY A 20 -8.13 7.02 1.64
CA GLY A 20 -7.78 5.65 1.98
C GLY A 20 -6.34 5.28 1.59
N TYR A 21 -5.85 5.73 0.44
CA TYR A 21 -4.46 5.55 0.02
C TYR A 21 -3.48 6.26 0.96
N LEU A 22 -3.78 7.50 1.35
CA LEU A 22 -2.93 8.26 2.28
C LEU A 22 -2.92 7.61 3.67
N ILE A 23 -4.09 7.20 4.18
CA ILE A 23 -4.21 6.49 5.46
C ILE A 23 -3.41 5.19 5.41
N THR A 24 -3.58 4.37 4.36
CA THR A 24 -2.86 3.10 4.24
C THR A 24 -1.35 3.26 4.05
N LYS A 25 -0.92 4.38 3.47
CA LYS A 25 0.50 4.68 3.25
C LYS A 25 1.20 5.18 4.52
N PHE A 26 0.56 6.07 5.28
CA PHE A 26 1.21 6.83 6.35
C PHE A 26 0.75 6.45 7.76
N VAL A 27 -0.51 6.05 7.95
CA VAL A 27 -1.08 5.77 9.28
C VAL A 27 -1.13 4.26 9.54
N TRP A 28 -1.59 3.48 8.56
CA TRP A 28 -1.85 2.07 8.73
C TRP A 28 -1.34 1.28 7.55
N LYS A 29 -0.12 0.74 7.61
CA LYS A 29 0.36 -0.23 6.60
C LYS A 29 -0.44 -1.53 6.79
N PRO A 30 -1.42 -1.86 5.93
CA PRO A 30 -2.21 -3.06 6.15
C PRO A 30 -1.29 -4.28 5.99
N ALA A 31 -1.45 -5.29 6.85
CA ALA A 31 -0.60 -6.48 6.89
C ALA A 31 -0.49 -7.21 5.54
N PHE A 32 -1.45 -7.01 4.63
CA PHE A 32 -1.43 -7.54 3.25
C PHE A 32 -0.45 -6.80 2.31
N LEU A 33 -0.19 -5.51 2.53
CA LEU A 33 0.82 -4.74 1.78
C LEU A 33 2.22 -4.89 2.39
N SER A 34 2.30 -5.44 3.61
CA SER A 34 3.54 -6.00 4.16
C SER A 34 3.83 -7.35 3.47
N GLY A 35 3.98 -7.31 2.15
CA GLY A 35 4.63 -8.39 1.42
C GLY A 35 5.91 -8.70 2.16
N LYS A 36 6.09 -9.99 2.51
CA LYS A 36 7.24 -10.49 3.28
C LYS A 36 8.45 -9.69 2.85
N LYS A 37 8.98 -8.85 3.75
CA LYS A 37 10.35 -8.40 3.58
C LYS A 37 11.14 -9.68 3.58
N LYS A 38 11.55 -10.15 2.40
CA LYS A 38 12.74 -10.98 2.33
C LYS A 38 13.80 -10.01 2.79
N ASP A 39 14.06 -10.02 4.09
CA ASP A 39 15.31 -9.58 4.65
C ASP A 39 16.36 -10.54 4.08
N THR A 40 16.66 -10.39 2.78
CA THR A 40 17.99 -10.64 2.28
C THR A 40 18.84 -9.52 2.86
N VAL A 41 19.08 -9.64 4.16
CA VAL A 41 20.30 -9.12 4.75
C VAL A 41 21.43 -9.66 3.88
N CYS A 42 22.39 -8.81 3.56
CA CYS A 42 23.68 -9.22 3.04
C CYS A 42 24.12 -10.50 3.80
N GLY A 43 24.11 -11.66 3.13
CA GLY A 43 24.19 -12.97 3.80
C GLY A 43 23.57 -14.16 3.05
N VAL A 44 22.79 -13.94 1.98
CA VAL A 44 22.27 -15.03 1.11
C VAL A 44 22.89 -15.04 -0.29
N SER A 45 24.16 -14.65 -0.39
CA SER A 45 25.02 -14.97 -1.53
C SER A 45 26.45 -15.11 -1.00
N GLY A 46 26.89 -16.35 -0.77
CA GLY A 46 28.31 -16.71 -0.66
C GLY A 46 29.16 -15.83 0.28
N CYS A 47 28.74 -15.62 1.53
CA CYS A 47 29.69 -15.19 2.56
C CYS A 47 30.37 -16.46 3.08
N GLY A 48 31.63 -16.65 2.71
CA GLY A 48 32.45 -17.81 3.06
C GLY A 48 32.56 -18.03 4.56
N CYS A 49 31.66 -18.83 5.11
CA CYS A 49 31.83 -19.52 6.38
C CYS A 49 32.01 -21.00 6.09
N ASP A 50 33.21 -21.35 5.62
CA ASP A 50 33.78 -22.69 5.69
C ASP A 50 35.02 -22.56 6.57
N ASP A 51 34.81 -22.64 7.89
CA ASP A 51 35.76 -23.04 8.94
C ASP A 51 34.95 -23.52 10.16
#